data_AF-A0A2P9AY13-F1
#
_entry.id   AF-A0A2P9AY13-F1
#
_cell.length_a   1.000
_cell.length_b   1.000
_cell.length_c   1.000
_cell.angle_alpha   90.00
_cell.angle_beta   90.00
_cell.angle_gamma   90.00
#
_symmetry.space_group_name_H-M   'P 1'
#
loop_
_entity.id
_entity.type
_entity.pdbx_description
1 polymer ?
#
loop_
_entity_poly.entity_id
_entity_poly.type
_entity_poly.pdbx_seq_one_letter_code
_entity_poly.pdbx_strand_id
1 'polypeptide(L)' 'MDTAFREFLAAGGTAVEPPFDIAIGRCARVCDPFGNVLVILDQSKGTFTTDAEQNVIGVEPAGNPT' A
#
# COMPACT_ATOMS: atom_id res chain seq x y z
N MET A 1 -1.20 -4.12 7.20
CA MET A 1 0.10 -4.02 6.50
C MET A 1 1.06 -5.16 6.87
N ASP A 2 1.69 -5.12 8.06
CA ASP A 2 2.83 -5.99 8.37
C ASP A 2 2.49 -7.49 8.41
N THR A 3 1.28 -7.85 8.88
CA THR A 3 0.81 -9.24 8.86
C THR A 3 0.70 -9.77 7.43
N ALA A 4 0.01 -9.05 6.53
CA ALA A 4 -0.14 -9.45 5.13
C ALA A 4 1.22 -9.58 4.42
N PHE A 5 2.17 -8.67 4.69
CA PHE A 5 3.51 -8.75 4.14
C PHE A 5 4.23 -10.03 4.59
N ARG A 6 4.22 -10.35 5.89
CA ARG A 6 4.84 -11.57 6.42
C ARG A 6 4.19 -12.84 5.87
N GLU A 7 2.87 -12.88 5.78
CA GLU A 7 2.14 -14.02 5.23
C GLU A 7 2.46 -14.23 3.75
N PHE A 8 2.58 -13.15 2.98
CA PHE A 8 2.97 -13.23 1.58
C PHE A 8 4.38 -13.82 1.40
N LEU A 9 5.35 -13.39 2.22
CA LEU A 9 6.69 -13.97 2.20
C LEU A 9 6.69 -15.45 2.61
N ALA A 10 5.90 -15.81 3.63
CA ALA A 10 5.74 -17.20 4.07
C ALA A 10 5.11 -18.10 2.99
N ALA A 11 4.30 -17.54 2.10
CA ALA A 11 3.71 -18.23 0.95
C ALA A 11 4.67 -18.42 -0.24
N GLY A 12 5.95 -18.03 -0.10
CA GLY A 12 6.98 -18.16 -1.14
C GLY A 12 7.18 -16.90 -1.97
N GLY A 13 6.51 -15.80 -1.63
CA GLY A 13 6.79 -14.49 -2.20
C GLY A 13 8.13 -13.92 -1.75
N THR A 14 8.63 -12.94 -2.49
CA THR A 14 9.87 -12.22 -2.14
C THR A 14 9.61 -10.74 -1.96
N ALA A 15 10.37 -10.10 -1.07
CA ALA A 15 10.32 -8.66 -0.88
C ALA A 15 11.08 -7.97 -2.03
N VAL A 16 10.40 -7.12 -2.79
CA VAL A 16 11.04 -6.19 -3.71
C VAL A 16 11.42 -4.91 -2.95
N GLU A 17 10.52 -4.45 -2.08
CA GLU A 17 10.72 -3.29 -1.22
C GLU A 17 9.97 -3.53 0.10
N PRO A 18 10.65 -3.47 1.26
CA PRO A 18 10.00 -3.68 2.56
C PRO A 18 8.98 -2.57 2.86
N PRO A 19 8.08 -2.75 3.84
CA PRO A 19 7.05 -1.76 4.16
C PRO A 19 7.60 -0.37 4.47
N PHE A 20 7.15 0.64 3.73
CA PHE A 20 7.51 2.05 3.89
C PHE A 20 6.28 2.96 3.98
N ASP A 21 6.48 4.17 4.49
CA ASP A 21 5.43 5.17 4.62
C ASP A 21 5.16 5.90 3.31
N ILE A 22 3.88 6.14 3.03
CA ILE A 22 3.39 7.01 1.97
C ILE A 22 2.40 8.03 2.54
N ALA A 23 1.99 9.00 1.73
CA ALA A 23 1.10 10.08 2.15
C ALA A 23 -0.25 9.57 2.72
N ILE A 24 -0.78 8.49 2.15
CA ILE A 24 -2.09 7.93 2.51
C ILE A 24 -2.02 6.75 3.50
N GLY A 25 -0.82 6.32 3.91
CA GLY A 25 -0.65 5.18 4.81
C GLY A 25 0.72 4.53 4.67
N ARG A 26 0.75 3.24 4.39
CA ARG A 26 1.97 2.45 4.17
C ARG A 26 1.81 1.53 2.97
N CYS A 27 2.91 1.20 2.30
CA CYS A 27 2.90 0.17 1.28
C CYS A 27 4.20 -0.64 1.24
N ALA A 28 4.17 -1.77 0.56
CA ALA A 28 5.32 -2.62 0.27
C ALA A 28 5.16 -3.19 -1.13
N ARG A 29 6.29 -3.49 -1.76
CA ARG A 29 6.30 -4.17 -3.06
C ARG A 29 6.84 -5.58 -2.87
N VAL A 30 6.11 -6.54 -3.40
CA VAL A 30 6.44 -7.96 -3.31
C VAL A 30 6.40 -8.57 -4.69
N CYS A 31 7.16 -9.65 -4.89
CA CYS A 31 7.13 -10.42 -6.12
C CYS A 31 6.61 -11.82 -5.78
N ASP A 32 5.58 -12.27 -6.50
CA ASP A 32 5.07 -13.63 -6.36
C ASP A 32 6.01 -14.67 -7.01
N PRO A 33 5.81 -15.98 -6.77
CA PRO A 33 6.64 -17.03 -7.37
C PRO A 33 6.60 -17.10 -8.91
N PHE A 34 5.65 -16.43 -9.54
CA PHE A 34 5.49 -16.38 -11.00
C PHE A 34 6.18 -15.16 -11.62
N GLY A 35 6.76 -14.29 -10.81
CA GLY A 35 7.48 -13.09 -11.25
C GLY A 35 6.62 -11.82 -11.31
N ASN A 36 5.38 -11.83 -10.82
CA ASN A 36 4.53 -10.64 -10.81
C ASN A 36 4.87 -9.73 -9.63
N VAL A 37 5.07 -8.44 -9.89
CA VAL A 37 5.26 -7.44 -8.84
C VAL A 37 3.90 -6.88 -8.41
N LEU A 38 3.60 -7.05 -7.12
CA LEU A 38 2.35 -6.63 -6.48
C LEU A 38 2.63 -5.57 -5.41
N VAL A 39 1.62 -4.74 -5.12
CA VAL A 39 1.65 -3.76 -4.03
C VAL A 39 0.70 -4.19 -2.94
N ILE A 40 1.20 -4.29 -1.71
CA ILE A 40 0.36 -4.34 -0.51
C ILE A 40 0.16 -2.90 -0.07
N LEU A 41 -1.08 -2.42 -0.10
CA LEU A 41 -1.43 -1.04 0.23
C LEU A 41 -2.28 -1.00 1.49
N ASP A 42 -1.85 -0.18 2.44
CA ASP A 42 -2.62 0.22 3.61
C ASP A 42 -2.94 1.72 3.51
N GLN A 43 -4.22 2.07 3.57
CA GLN A 43 -4.73 3.45 3.44
C GLN A 43 -5.18 4.02 4.79
N SER A 44 -4.49 3.65 5.86
CA SER A 44 -4.83 4.03 7.23
C SER A 44 -4.74 5.53 7.54
N LYS A 45 -4.01 6.34 6.74
CA LYS A 45 -3.92 7.79 6.93
C LYS A 45 -4.95 8.57 6.08
N GLY A 46 -5.56 7.94 5.06
CA GLY A 46 -6.51 8.60 4.18
C GLY A 46 -6.49 8.08 2.75
N THR A 47 -7.06 8.87 1.82
CA THR A 47 -7.02 8.62 0.38
C THR A 47 -6.58 9.88 -0.36
N PHE A 48 -6.03 9.71 -1.57
CA PHE A 48 -5.71 10.87 -2.41
C PHE A 48 -7.00 11.52 -2.92
N THR A 49 -7.02 12.85 -2.92
CA THR A 49 -8.03 13.63 -3.64
C THR A 49 -7.46 14.09 -4.97
N THR A 50 -8.30 14.08 -6.00
CA THR A 50 -7.91 14.46 -7.37
C THR A 50 -8.76 15.60 -7.90
N ASP A 51 -8.17 16.41 -8.78
CA ASP A 51 -8.92 17.37 -9.59
C ASP A 51 -9.69 16.69 -10.75
N ALA A 52 -10.33 17.50 -11.60
CA ALA A 52 -11.06 16.99 -12.77
C ALA A 52 -10.16 16.33 -13.83
N GLU A 53 -8.86 16.64 -13.83
CA GLU A 53 -7.86 16.08 -14.74
C GLU A 53 -7.14 14.85 -14.15
N GLN A 54 -7.57 14.41 -12.96
CA GLN A 54 -7.03 13.26 -12.23
C GLN A 54 -5.62 13.47 -11.65
N ASN A 55 -5.20 14.73 -11.48
CA ASN A 55 -3.97 15.02 -10.75
C ASN A 55 -4.21 14.94 -9.24
N VAL A 56 -3.24 14.41 -8.49
CA VAL A 56 -3.30 14.39 -7.02
C VAL A 56 -3.09 15.80 -6.48
N ILE A 57 -4.09 16.31 -5.76
CA ILE A 57 -4.07 17.68 -5.18
C ILE A 57 -4.07 17.69 -3.65
N GLY A 58 -4.26 16.54 -3.01
CA GLY A 58 -4.27 16.44 -1.55
C GLY A 58 -4.49 15.04 -1.03
N VAL A 59 -4.61 14.94 0.29
CA VAL A 59 -5.02 13.73 1.01
C VAL A 59 -6.24 14.06 1.84
N GLU A 60 -7.32 13.32 1.63
CA GLU A 60 -8.47 13.31 2.53
C GLU A 60 -8.17 12.33 3.67
N PRO A 61 -8.12 12.79 4.94
CA PRO A 61 -7.81 11.93 6.07
C PRO A 61 -8.83 10.81 6.23
N ALA A 62 -8.38 9.63 6.67
CA ALA A 62 -9.28 8.56 7.04
C ALA A 62 -10.18 9.05 8.19
N GLY A 63 -11.50 8.95 8.01
CA GLY A 63 -12.44 9.25 9.09
C GLY A 63 -12.17 8.36 10.29
N ASN A 64 -12.35 8.89 11.50
CA ASN A 64 -12.27 8.09 12.72
C ASN A 64 -13.28 6.93 12.60
N PRO A 65 -12.87 5.66 12.74
CA PRO A 65 -13.84 4.57 12.76
C PRO A 65 -14.78 4.78 13.95
N THR A 66 -16.09 4.87 13.65
CA THR A 66 -17.19 4.89 14.63
C THR A 66 -17.24 3.60 15.42
#